data_AF-A0A955ARS6-F1
#
_entry.id   AF-A0A955ARS6-F1
#
_cell.length_a   1.000
_cell.length_b   1.000
_cell.length_c   1.000
_cell.angle_alpha   90.00
_cell.angle_beta   90.00
_cell.angle_gamma   90.00
#
_symmetry.space_group_name_H-M   'P 1'
#
loop_
_entity.id
_entity.type
_entity.pdbx_description
1 polymer ?
#
loop_
_entity_poly.entity_id
_entity_poly.type
_entity_poly.pdbx_seq_one_letter_code
_entity_poly.pdbx_strand_id
1 'polypeptide(L)'
;MSLKVKQFIIGVLGLLFLASLIFVQWMEVTRKREEAGVTIQHVSIPVSSQQCVSCHQQSSPGIIDHWTGSTHAAKGIGCVECHKANQGDADAFDHYGSLIATVVTPKDCGQCHKAETDEFIASHHAKAGNILASLDNFLAETVEGARQPFNPHSPTPGRDFDIVDGMASANVGCKQCHGAKIALEGTDGSLITVDELQPDENGKPTNLAAVAKIKKADNGRPILHTSSWPNTGIGRINLDGSLGSCSACHSRHDFSPRRARQPENCGKCHLGPDHPQKEIFEESKHGVAYRDLKEHMNLDAHNWVLGEDYTQAPTCATCHMSGHSRNGGKVTHDPGERISWSNRPPVSVAMDTDITGKIVKETDPAARQKLIHSSWQDKRQAMKQVCLHCHTENYVNAFYKQYDDFVVNYNEKFAKPGQQIMAALKANEMLTKVDFDEEIEWV
;
A
#
# COMPACT_ATOMS: atom_id res chain seq x y z
N MET A 1 13.92 -1.93 -68.83
CA MET A 1 13.99 -3.07 -67.90
C MET A 1 13.27 -4.27 -68.51
N SER A 2 13.94 -5.42 -68.67
CA SER A 2 13.35 -6.59 -69.34
C SER A 2 12.24 -7.25 -68.50
N LEU A 3 11.35 -8.01 -69.13
CA LEU A 3 10.28 -8.75 -68.45
C LEU A 3 10.83 -9.67 -67.36
N LYS A 4 11.98 -10.33 -67.62
CA LYS A 4 12.67 -11.17 -66.63
C LYS A 4 13.15 -10.39 -65.41
N VAL A 5 13.66 -9.17 -65.61
CA VAL A 5 14.09 -8.31 -64.49
C VAL A 5 12.88 -7.83 -63.68
N LYS A 6 11.76 -7.50 -64.32
CA LYS A 6 10.51 -7.16 -63.62
C LYS A 6 9.99 -8.34 -62.79
N GLN A 7 9.96 -9.55 -63.35
CA GLN A 7 9.54 -10.76 -62.65
C GLN A 7 10.46 -11.08 -61.46
N PHE A 8 11.77 -10.92 -61.62
CA PHE A 8 12.73 -11.11 -60.53
C PHE A 8 12.50 -10.10 -59.39
N ILE A 9 12.35 -8.81 -59.71
CA ILE A 9 12.09 -7.77 -58.70
C ILE A 9 10.78 -8.04 -57.96
N ILE A 10 9.70 -8.39 -58.67
CA ILE A 10 8.41 -8.72 -58.05
C ILE A 10 8.54 -9.96 -57.15
N GLY A 11 9.28 -10.99 -57.58
CA GLY A 11 9.55 -12.18 -56.77
C GLY A 11 10.32 -11.88 -55.49
N VAL A 12 11.36 -11.05 -55.56
CA VAL A 12 12.14 -10.63 -54.39
C VAL A 12 11.31 -9.77 -53.44
N LEU A 13 10.55 -8.80 -53.96
CA LEU A 13 9.67 -7.97 -53.12
C LEU A 13 8.57 -8.80 -52.46
N GLY A 14 8.01 -9.78 -53.17
CA GLY A 14 7.02 -10.71 -52.63
C GLY A 14 7.59 -11.58 -51.50
N LEU A 15 8.82 -12.07 -51.66
CA LEU A 15 9.52 -12.83 -50.61
C LEU A 15 9.86 -11.98 -49.40
N LEU A 16 10.32 -10.73 -49.61
CA LEU A 16 10.59 -9.79 -48.51
C LEU A 16 9.32 -9.43 -47.75
N PHE A 17 8.21 -9.21 -48.46
CA PHE A 17 6.92 -8.95 -47.83
C PHE A 17 6.41 -10.16 -47.04
N LEU A 18 6.54 -11.37 -47.59
CA LEU A 18 6.18 -12.60 -46.87
C LEU A 18 7.05 -12.80 -45.62
N ALA A 19 8.36 -12.57 -45.74
CA ALA A 19 9.27 -12.63 -44.60
C ALA A 19 8.90 -11.60 -43.52
N SER A 20 8.53 -10.37 -43.91
CA SER A 20 8.07 -9.36 -42.94
C SER A 20 6.76 -9.76 -42.26
N LEU A 21 5.81 -10.37 -42.99
CA LEU A 21 4.56 -10.85 -42.41
C LEU A 21 4.80 -12.02 -41.43
N ILE A 22 5.67 -12.96 -41.79
CA ILE A 22 6.05 -14.07 -40.90
C ILE A 22 6.75 -13.53 -39.65
N PHE A 23 7.65 -12.56 -39.80
CA PHE A 23 8.33 -11.93 -38.67
C PHE A 23 7.34 -11.19 -37.75
N VAL A 24 6.42 -10.40 -38.31
CA VAL A 24 5.36 -9.74 -37.53
C VAL A 24 4.46 -10.75 -36.84
N GLN A 25 4.04 -11.81 -37.54
CA GLN A 25 3.24 -12.88 -36.94
C GLN A 25 3.98 -13.59 -35.81
N TRP A 26 5.29 -13.84 -35.97
CA TRP A 26 6.11 -14.44 -34.93
C TRP A 26 6.25 -13.52 -33.71
N MET A 27 6.51 -12.23 -33.91
CA MET A 27 6.55 -11.25 -32.83
C MET A 27 5.20 -11.17 -32.11
N GLU A 28 4.09 -11.15 -32.85
CA GLU A 28 2.74 -11.03 -32.29
C GLU A 28 2.33 -12.28 -31.51
N VAL A 29 2.68 -13.47 -32.01
CA VAL A 29 2.47 -14.73 -31.28
C VAL A 29 3.33 -14.78 -30.02
N THR A 30 4.57 -14.30 -30.07
CA THR A 30 5.48 -14.27 -28.92
C THR A 30 4.96 -13.28 -27.86
N ARG A 31 4.58 -12.07 -28.28
CA ARG A 31 3.92 -11.06 -27.45
C ARG A 31 2.68 -11.62 -26.78
N LYS A 32 1.79 -12.27 -27.54
CA LYS A 32 0.57 -12.90 -26.98
C LYS A 32 0.86 -14.05 -26.03
N ARG A 33 1.94 -14.82 -26.23
CA ARG A 33 2.35 -15.90 -25.32
C ARG A 33 2.92 -15.36 -24.00
N GLU A 34 3.67 -14.27 -24.07
CA GLU A 34 4.14 -13.53 -22.90
C GLU A 34 2.96 -12.91 -22.14
N GLU A 35 2.04 -12.26 -22.84
CA GLU A 35 0.79 -11.71 -22.28
C GLU A 35 -0.10 -12.79 -21.64
N ALA A 36 -0.13 -14.00 -22.22
CA ALA A 36 -0.89 -15.12 -21.69
C ALA A 36 -0.16 -15.88 -20.56
N GLY A 37 1.05 -15.46 -20.17
CA GLY A 37 1.82 -16.11 -19.09
C GLY A 37 2.26 -17.54 -19.40
N VAL A 38 2.32 -17.94 -20.69
CA VAL A 38 2.63 -19.32 -21.12
C VAL A 38 4.13 -19.57 -21.25
N THR A 39 4.95 -18.53 -21.30
CA THR A 39 6.42 -18.64 -21.27
C THR A 39 6.93 -18.78 -19.84
N ILE A 40 7.67 -19.86 -19.56
CA ILE A 40 8.52 -19.97 -18.37
C ILE A 40 9.46 -18.77 -18.39
N GLN A 41 9.29 -17.82 -17.48
CA GLN A 41 10.16 -16.66 -17.42
C GLN A 41 11.59 -17.13 -17.18
N HIS A 42 12.53 -16.62 -17.98
CA HIS A 42 13.94 -16.88 -17.74
C HIS A 42 14.33 -16.21 -16.43
N VAL A 43 14.74 -17.01 -15.45
CA VAL A 43 15.19 -16.53 -14.15
C VAL A 43 16.68 -16.24 -14.24
N SER A 44 17.05 -14.99 -14.00
CA SER A 44 18.44 -14.58 -13.89
C SER A 44 18.82 -14.53 -12.42
N ILE A 45 19.74 -15.42 -11.98
CA ILE A 45 20.20 -15.46 -10.59
C ILE A 45 21.54 -14.71 -10.50
N PRO A 46 21.60 -13.52 -9.87
CA PRO A 46 22.86 -12.82 -9.64
C PRO A 46 23.83 -13.66 -8.81
N VAL A 47 25.12 -13.55 -9.08
CA VAL A 47 26.17 -14.28 -8.35
C VAL A 47 26.08 -14.06 -6.84
N SER A 48 25.79 -12.81 -6.43
CA SER A 48 25.53 -12.40 -5.05
C SER A 48 24.41 -13.20 -4.38
N SER A 49 23.41 -13.66 -5.12
CA SER A 49 22.21 -14.32 -4.60
C SER A 49 22.17 -15.83 -4.84
N GLN A 50 23.15 -16.42 -5.54
CA GLN A 50 23.16 -17.86 -5.88
C GLN A 50 23.15 -18.76 -4.64
N GLN A 51 23.94 -18.43 -3.61
CA GLN A 51 23.98 -19.20 -2.37
C GLN A 51 22.66 -19.09 -1.60
N CYS A 52 22.07 -17.89 -1.56
CA CYS A 52 20.78 -17.65 -0.94
C CYS A 52 19.69 -18.52 -1.58
N VAL A 53 19.57 -18.49 -2.92
CA VAL A 53 18.59 -19.29 -3.66
C VAL A 53 18.80 -20.78 -3.43
N SER A 54 20.05 -21.27 -3.54
CA SER A 54 20.36 -22.71 -3.42
C SER A 54 20.02 -23.26 -2.02
N CYS A 55 20.27 -22.48 -0.97
CA CYS A 55 19.97 -22.87 0.41
C CYS A 55 18.46 -22.74 0.72
N HIS A 56 17.85 -21.61 0.36
CA HIS A 56 16.44 -21.34 0.64
C HIS A 56 15.48 -22.16 -0.24
N GLN A 57 15.94 -22.75 -1.35
CA GLN A 57 15.17 -23.74 -2.09
C GLN A 57 14.82 -24.95 -1.21
N GLN A 58 15.68 -25.27 -0.24
CA GLN A 58 15.52 -26.41 0.67
C GLN A 58 14.82 -25.98 1.97
N SER A 59 15.21 -24.84 2.55
CA SER A 59 14.68 -24.39 3.84
C SER A 59 13.37 -23.61 3.74
N SER A 60 13.11 -22.94 2.62
CA SER A 60 11.99 -22.02 2.42
C SER A 60 11.46 -22.05 0.97
N PRO A 61 11.08 -23.22 0.43
CA PRO A 61 10.77 -23.38 -0.99
C PRO A 61 9.67 -22.43 -1.51
N GLY A 62 8.69 -22.08 -0.68
CA GLY A 62 7.63 -21.14 -1.07
C GLY A 62 8.12 -19.71 -1.31
N ILE A 63 9.17 -19.26 -0.61
CA ILE A 63 9.78 -17.94 -0.87
C ILE A 63 10.47 -17.94 -2.22
N ILE A 64 11.20 -19.02 -2.52
CA ILE A 64 11.89 -19.15 -3.81
C ILE A 64 10.90 -19.28 -4.95
N ASP A 65 9.81 -20.04 -4.79
CA ASP A 65 8.75 -20.18 -5.79
C ASP A 65 8.12 -18.81 -6.12
N HIS A 66 7.72 -18.06 -5.09
CA HIS A 66 7.16 -16.71 -5.28
C HIS A 66 8.16 -15.76 -5.97
N TRP A 67 9.43 -15.76 -5.55
CA TRP A 67 10.45 -14.92 -6.17
C TRP A 67 10.73 -15.34 -7.62
N THR A 68 10.82 -16.63 -7.91
CA THR A 68 11.06 -17.17 -9.26
C THR A 68 9.97 -16.73 -10.24
N GLY A 69 8.72 -16.62 -9.78
CA GLY A 69 7.60 -16.08 -10.56
C GLY A 69 7.54 -14.54 -10.67
N SER A 70 8.49 -13.81 -10.09
CA SER A 70 8.48 -12.34 -10.08
C SER A 70 9.26 -11.72 -11.26
N THR A 71 8.84 -10.50 -11.63
CA THR A 71 9.63 -9.67 -12.56
C THR A 71 11.03 -9.37 -12.03
N HIS A 72 11.22 -9.29 -10.71
CA HIS A 72 12.54 -9.10 -10.10
C HIS A 72 13.50 -10.24 -10.46
N ALA A 73 13.08 -11.50 -10.33
CA ALA A 73 13.89 -12.65 -10.73
C ALA A 73 14.21 -12.65 -12.23
N ALA A 74 13.22 -12.29 -13.07
CA ALA A 74 13.43 -12.18 -14.52
C ALA A 74 14.41 -11.06 -14.91
N LYS A 75 14.54 -10.03 -14.06
CA LYS A 75 15.45 -8.89 -14.26
C LYS A 75 16.77 -9.02 -13.50
N GLY A 76 17.02 -10.13 -12.82
CA GLY A 76 18.26 -10.32 -12.06
C GLY A 76 18.31 -9.52 -10.76
N ILE A 77 17.18 -9.26 -10.13
CA ILE A 77 17.10 -8.74 -8.77
C ILE A 77 16.84 -9.92 -7.84
N GLY A 78 17.89 -10.38 -7.15
CA GLY A 78 17.86 -11.52 -6.24
C GLY A 78 17.66 -11.12 -4.78
N CYS A 79 17.97 -12.05 -3.88
CA CYS A 79 17.79 -11.88 -2.44
C CYS A 79 18.66 -10.76 -1.88
N VAL A 80 19.96 -10.77 -2.21
CA VAL A 80 20.95 -9.81 -1.67
C VAL A 80 20.70 -8.42 -2.22
N GLU A 81 20.18 -8.29 -3.43
CA GLU A 81 19.88 -6.98 -4.04
C GLU A 81 18.84 -6.18 -3.24
N CYS A 82 17.97 -6.85 -2.46
CA CYS A 82 17.02 -6.20 -1.55
C CYS A 82 17.42 -6.31 -0.07
N HIS A 83 17.94 -7.46 0.37
CA HIS A 83 18.20 -7.73 1.78
C HIS A 83 19.57 -7.28 2.25
N LYS A 84 20.49 -6.89 1.35
CA LYS A 84 21.82 -6.42 1.74
C LYS A 84 21.69 -5.25 2.71
N ALA A 85 22.31 -5.42 3.87
CA ALA A 85 22.45 -4.35 4.85
C ALA A 85 23.86 -3.76 4.80
N ASN A 86 24.00 -2.57 5.35
CA ASN A 86 25.28 -1.93 5.58
C ASN A 86 25.77 -2.21 7.01
N GLN A 87 27.08 -2.13 7.17
CA GLN A 87 27.65 -2.19 8.50
C GLN A 87 27.17 -0.98 9.32
N GLY A 88 26.63 -1.29 10.51
CA GLY A 88 26.09 -0.30 11.43
C GLY A 88 24.57 -0.15 11.38
N ASP A 89 23.87 -0.77 10.41
CA ASP A 89 22.41 -0.77 10.43
C ASP A 89 21.90 -1.55 11.66
N ALA A 90 20.81 -1.09 12.26
CA ALA A 90 20.35 -1.60 13.56
C ALA A 90 19.94 -3.08 13.51
N ASP A 91 19.37 -3.52 12.39
CA ASP A 91 18.90 -4.89 12.18
C ASP A 91 19.83 -5.73 11.30
N ALA A 92 21.05 -5.24 11.01
CA ALA A 92 22.04 -5.98 10.23
C ALA A 92 22.63 -7.16 11.01
N PHE A 93 22.79 -8.29 10.32
CA PHE A 93 23.50 -9.46 10.83
C PHE A 93 24.17 -10.27 9.72
N ASP A 94 25.25 -10.97 10.07
CA ASP A 94 25.87 -11.92 9.15
C ASP A 94 24.98 -13.14 8.99
N HIS A 95 24.72 -13.49 7.74
CA HIS A 95 24.00 -14.69 7.37
C HIS A 95 24.82 -15.45 6.34
N TYR A 96 25.67 -16.36 6.83
CA TYR A 96 26.55 -17.20 6.01
C TYR A 96 27.50 -16.37 5.13
N GLY A 97 28.12 -15.33 5.71
CA GLY A 97 29.07 -14.46 5.00
C GLY A 97 28.44 -13.33 4.20
N SER A 98 27.10 -13.20 4.22
CA SER A 98 26.37 -12.06 3.66
C SER A 98 25.79 -11.21 4.78
N LEU A 99 26.12 -9.92 4.82
CA LEU A 99 25.50 -8.98 5.76
C LEU A 99 24.12 -8.56 5.24
N ILE A 100 23.07 -8.93 5.98
CA ILE A 100 21.68 -8.70 5.57
C ILE A 100 20.82 -8.09 6.68
N ALA A 101 19.69 -7.51 6.27
CA ALA A 101 18.59 -7.08 7.11
C ALA A 101 17.35 -7.94 6.80
N THR A 102 16.55 -8.23 7.82
CA THR A 102 15.28 -8.96 7.62
C THR A 102 14.21 -8.05 7.01
N VAL A 103 14.18 -6.78 7.43
CA VAL A 103 13.11 -5.85 7.07
C VAL A 103 13.56 -4.95 5.94
N VAL A 104 13.12 -5.26 4.72
CA VAL A 104 13.28 -4.36 3.57
C VAL A 104 12.31 -3.19 3.71
N THR A 105 12.81 -1.97 3.50
CA THR A 105 12.09 -0.70 3.71
C THR A 105 11.89 0.07 2.40
N PRO A 106 11.06 1.13 2.39
CA PRO A 106 10.99 2.05 1.26
C PRO A 106 12.34 2.65 0.83
N LYS A 107 13.32 2.83 1.72
CA LYS A 107 14.66 3.32 1.33
C LYS A 107 15.39 2.32 0.42
N ASP A 108 15.21 1.02 0.66
CA ASP A 108 15.78 -0.03 -0.19
C ASP A 108 15.08 -0.06 -1.56
N CYS A 109 13.75 0.02 -1.57
CA CYS A 109 12.97 0.08 -2.82
C CYS A 109 13.33 1.32 -3.65
N GLY A 110 13.51 2.46 -2.99
CA GLY A 110 13.83 3.76 -3.61
C GLY A 110 15.19 3.82 -4.30
N GLN A 111 16.08 2.85 -4.07
CA GLN A 111 17.33 2.71 -4.83
C GLN A 111 17.07 2.49 -6.33
N CYS A 112 15.95 1.83 -6.68
CA CYS A 112 15.53 1.59 -8.06
C CYS A 112 14.21 2.28 -8.42
N HIS A 113 13.28 2.38 -7.46
CA HIS A 113 11.92 2.90 -7.63
C HIS A 113 11.74 4.25 -6.94
N LYS A 114 12.61 5.21 -7.27
CA LYS A 114 12.65 6.50 -6.58
C LYS A 114 11.35 7.30 -6.72
N ALA A 115 10.78 7.35 -7.93
CA ALA A 115 9.57 8.12 -8.20
C ALA A 115 8.38 7.57 -7.39
N GLU A 116 8.17 6.25 -7.45
CA GLU A 116 7.10 5.56 -6.72
C GLU A 116 7.26 5.71 -5.20
N THR A 117 8.50 5.65 -4.72
CA THR A 117 8.84 5.82 -3.30
C THR A 117 8.57 7.24 -2.83
N ASP A 118 8.99 8.25 -3.60
CA ASP A 118 8.79 9.66 -3.26
C ASP A 118 7.28 10.01 -3.21
N GLU A 119 6.51 9.56 -4.20
CA GLU A 119 5.04 9.69 -4.23
C GLU A 119 4.39 9.00 -3.02
N PHE A 120 4.78 7.75 -2.75
CA PHE A 120 4.22 6.99 -1.64
C PHE A 120 4.51 7.63 -0.29
N ILE A 121 5.76 8.05 -0.02
CA ILE A 121 6.16 8.65 1.26
C ILE A 121 5.45 10.00 1.49
N ALA A 122 5.16 10.75 0.42
CA ALA A 122 4.39 11.99 0.51
C ALA A 122 2.93 11.75 0.93
N SER A 123 2.37 10.60 0.53
CA SER A 123 0.96 10.25 0.74
C SER A 123 0.55 10.10 2.21
N HIS A 124 -0.76 10.12 2.46
CA HIS A 124 -1.32 9.77 3.77
C HIS A 124 -1.15 8.29 4.14
N HIS A 125 -0.99 7.41 3.14
CA HIS A 125 -0.77 5.98 3.37
C HIS A 125 0.55 5.71 4.10
N ALA A 126 1.65 6.35 3.70
CA ALA A 126 2.92 6.21 4.40
C ALA A 126 2.84 6.72 5.86
N LYS A 127 1.97 7.69 6.12
CA LYS A 127 1.77 8.29 7.45
C LYS A 127 0.74 7.55 8.30
N ALA A 128 0.11 6.48 7.79
CA ALA A 128 -1.01 5.83 8.45
C ALA A 128 -0.65 5.24 9.83
N GLY A 129 0.59 4.78 10.04
CA GLY A 129 1.03 4.26 11.34
C GLY A 129 1.06 5.32 12.45
N ASN A 130 1.10 6.61 12.11
CA ASN A 130 0.99 7.69 13.09
C ASN A 130 -0.40 7.78 13.73
N ILE A 131 -1.43 7.16 13.13
CA ILE A 131 -2.74 7.08 13.77
C ILE A 131 -2.64 6.37 15.13
N LEU A 132 -1.68 5.47 15.30
CA LEU A 132 -1.47 4.77 16.56
C LEU A 132 -1.03 5.70 17.70
N ALA A 133 -0.57 6.91 17.38
CA ALA A 133 -0.26 7.93 18.38
C ALA A 133 -1.36 9.01 18.48
N SER A 134 -2.53 8.80 17.86
CA SER A 134 -3.64 9.74 17.90
C SER A 134 -4.71 9.33 18.93
N LEU A 135 -5.60 10.28 19.26
CA LEU A 135 -6.81 10.02 20.04
C LEU A 135 -7.69 8.92 19.41
N ASP A 136 -7.63 8.75 18.09
CA ASP A 136 -8.40 7.71 17.38
C ASP A 136 -7.91 6.29 17.75
N ASN A 137 -6.70 6.15 18.28
CA ASN A 137 -6.16 4.88 18.77
C ASN A 137 -6.53 4.58 20.24
N PHE A 138 -7.26 5.48 20.91
CA PHE A 138 -7.77 5.22 22.26
C PHE A 138 -8.67 3.98 22.28
N LEU A 139 -9.54 3.84 21.26
CA LEU A 139 -10.34 2.63 21.05
C LEU A 139 -9.46 1.39 21.01
N ALA A 140 -8.41 1.38 20.20
CA ALA A 140 -7.60 0.19 20.01
C ALA A 140 -6.70 -0.16 21.20
N GLU A 141 -6.12 0.83 21.88
CA GLU A 141 -5.12 0.59 22.95
C GLU A 141 -5.67 0.61 24.36
N THR A 142 -6.84 1.23 24.56
CA THR A 142 -7.42 1.40 25.90
C THR A 142 -8.76 0.71 26.04
N VAL A 143 -9.61 0.76 25.02
CA VAL A 143 -10.97 0.21 25.09
C VAL A 143 -11.00 -1.26 24.67
N GLU A 144 -10.55 -1.56 23.46
CA GLU A 144 -10.46 -2.92 22.88
C GLU A 144 -9.18 -3.66 23.29
N GLY A 145 -8.13 -2.90 23.62
CA GLY A 145 -6.88 -3.40 24.16
C GLY A 145 -6.65 -2.82 25.54
N ALA A 146 -6.10 -3.61 26.46
CA ALA A 146 -5.56 -3.06 27.70
C ALA A 146 -4.09 -2.67 27.48
N ARG A 147 -3.68 -1.44 27.80
CA ARG A 147 -2.24 -1.09 27.70
C ARG A 147 -1.34 -1.91 28.61
N GLN A 148 -1.90 -2.52 29.65
CA GLN A 148 -1.16 -3.29 30.63
C GLN A 148 -1.48 -4.78 30.54
N PRO A 149 -0.47 -5.65 30.73
CA PRO A 149 -0.74 -7.07 30.84
C PRO A 149 -1.60 -7.39 32.07
N PHE A 150 -2.47 -8.40 31.97
CA PHE A 150 -3.38 -8.78 33.06
C PHE A 150 -3.47 -10.31 33.21
N ASN A 151 -3.78 -10.80 34.41
CA ASN A 151 -3.92 -12.23 34.66
C ASN A 151 -5.32 -12.71 34.20
N PRO A 152 -5.42 -13.72 33.31
CA PRO A 152 -6.70 -14.25 32.88
C PRO A 152 -7.19 -15.41 33.76
N HIS A 153 -8.50 -15.63 33.75
CA HIS A 153 -9.05 -16.94 34.10
C HIS A 153 -9.01 -17.82 32.84
N SER A 154 -8.10 -18.80 32.76
CA SER A 154 -8.09 -19.73 31.63
C SER A 154 -9.32 -20.63 31.67
N PRO A 155 -10.15 -20.66 30.62
CA PRO A 155 -11.30 -21.56 30.56
C PRO A 155 -10.93 -22.96 30.07
N THR A 156 -9.68 -23.20 29.65
CA THR A 156 -9.25 -24.45 28.99
C THR A 156 -8.29 -25.24 29.88
N PRO A 157 -8.69 -26.42 30.39
CA PRO A 157 -7.80 -27.29 31.16
C PRO A 157 -6.51 -27.62 30.40
N GLY A 158 -5.35 -27.42 31.04
CA GLY A 158 -4.04 -27.69 30.45
C GLY A 158 -3.48 -26.58 29.55
N ARG A 159 -4.17 -25.44 29.45
CA ARG A 159 -3.67 -24.24 28.77
C ARG A 159 -3.75 -23.05 29.73
N ASP A 160 -2.95 -23.11 30.78
CA ASP A 160 -2.86 -22.03 31.76
C ASP A 160 -2.09 -20.85 31.15
N PHE A 161 -2.56 -19.65 31.48
CA PHE A 161 -1.91 -18.40 31.09
C PHE A 161 -1.75 -17.55 32.33
N ASP A 162 -0.53 -17.09 32.61
CA ASP A 162 -0.27 -16.25 33.78
C ASP A 162 -0.53 -14.76 33.47
N ILE A 163 -0.34 -14.36 32.21
CA ILE A 163 -0.41 -12.97 31.74
C ILE A 163 -0.95 -12.91 30.30
N VAL A 164 -1.96 -12.07 30.07
CA VAL A 164 -2.47 -11.67 28.75
C VAL A 164 -1.74 -10.40 28.31
N ASP A 165 -1.25 -10.39 27.07
CA ASP A 165 -0.82 -9.16 26.40
C ASP A 165 -2.05 -8.31 26.09
N GLY A 166 -2.27 -7.25 26.85
CA GLY A 166 -3.44 -6.39 26.65
C GLY A 166 -3.41 -5.63 25.32
N MET A 167 -2.26 -5.51 24.65
CA MET A 167 -2.14 -4.87 23.34
C MET A 167 -2.37 -5.84 22.18
N ALA A 168 -2.70 -7.11 22.46
CA ALA A 168 -2.86 -8.14 21.44
C ALA A 168 -3.87 -7.73 20.36
N SER A 169 -5.04 -7.19 20.73
CA SER A 169 -6.08 -6.73 19.79
C SER A 169 -5.55 -5.65 18.83
N ALA A 170 -4.81 -4.65 19.35
CA ALA A 170 -4.18 -3.63 18.52
C ALA A 170 -3.08 -4.22 17.62
N ASN A 171 -2.29 -5.18 18.13
CA ASN A 171 -1.18 -5.81 17.40
C ASN A 171 -1.65 -6.62 16.19
N VAL A 172 -2.76 -7.36 16.33
CA VAL A 172 -3.31 -8.22 15.26
C VAL A 172 -4.43 -7.55 14.45
N GLY A 173 -5.03 -6.48 14.95
CA GLY A 173 -6.04 -5.67 14.26
C GLY A 173 -5.45 -4.40 13.66
N CYS A 174 -5.57 -3.27 14.38
CA CYS A 174 -5.25 -1.93 13.88
C CYS A 174 -3.84 -1.82 13.26
N LYS A 175 -2.83 -2.40 13.91
CA LYS A 175 -1.44 -2.36 13.42
C LYS A 175 -1.27 -3.11 12.11
N GLN A 176 -2.06 -4.15 11.82
CA GLN A 176 -1.94 -4.92 10.57
C GLN A 176 -2.44 -4.15 9.34
N CYS A 177 -3.33 -3.17 9.54
CA CYS A 177 -3.80 -2.26 8.50
C CYS A 177 -2.96 -0.98 8.44
N HIS A 178 -2.82 -0.27 9.57
CA HIS A 178 -2.17 1.05 9.61
C HIS A 178 -0.65 0.99 9.65
N GLY A 179 -0.08 -0.02 10.29
CA GLY A 179 1.35 -0.24 10.41
C GLY A 179 1.88 -0.01 11.83
N ALA A 180 2.70 -0.93 12.31
CA ALA A 180 3.36 -0.81 13.59
C ALA A 180 4.61 0.08 13.50
N LYS A 181 5.03 0.63 14.64
CA LYS A 181 6.42 1.06 14.82
C LYS A 181 7.27 -0.18 15.07
N ILE A 182 8.16 -0.51 14.14
CA ILE A 182 8.98 -1.72 14.24
C ILE A 182 9.95 -1.58 15.41
N ALA A 183 10.04 -2.64 16.20
CA ALA A 183 10.84 -2.71 17.39
C ALA A 183 11.75 -3.93 17.36
N LEU A 184 13.00 -3.73 17.78
CA LEU A 184 13.90 -4.80 18.19
C LEU A 184 13.74 -5.03 19.70
N GLU A 185 13.93 -6.27 20.14
CA GLU A 185 13.92 -6.61 21.56
C GLU A 185 15.24 -6.17 22.20
N GLY A 186 15.16 -5.43 23.31
CA GLY A 186 16.31 -5.11 24.15
C GLY A 186 16.72 -6.28 25.03
N THR A 187 17.98 -6.31 25.48
CA THR A 187 18.50 -7.33 26.42
C THR A 187 17.77 -7.37 27.76
N ASP A 188 17.10 -6.27 28.13
CA ASP A 188 16.22 -6.12 29.29
C ASP A 188 14.72 -6.33 28.98
N GLY A 189 14.39 -6.73 27.75
CA GLY A 189 13.01 -6.87 27.27
C GLY A 189 12.36 -5.56 26.82
N SER A 190 13.09 -4.45 26.77
CA SER A 190 12.58 -3.18 26.26
C SER A 190 12.32 -3.21 24.75
N LEU A 191 11.47 -2.30 24.28
CA LEU A 191 11.23 -2.05 22.86
C LEU A 191 12.26 -1.03 22.35
N ILE A 192 13.12 -1.43 21.42
CA ILE A 192 14.06 -0.53 20.75
C ILE A 192 13.50 -0.21 19.36
N THR A 193 12.93 0.99 19.22
CA THR A 193 12.28 1.46 17.99
C THR A 193 13.09 2.56 17.31
N VAL A 194 12.54 3.12 16.23
CA VAL A 194 13.10 4.31 15.57
C VAL A 194 13.33 5.48 16.53
N ASP A 195 12.48 5.63 17.57
CA ASP A 195 12.59 6.73 18.54
C ASP A 195 13.85 6.61 19.39
N GLU A 196 14.19 5.38 19.80
CA GLU A 196 15.41 5.08 20.55
C GLU A 196 16.63 5.10 19.64
N LEU A 197 16.52 4.58 18.42
CA LEU A 197 17.64 4.47 17.46
C LEU A 197 18.08 5.81 16.89
N GLN A 198 17.14 6.75 16.73
CA GLN A 198 17.37 8.09 16.17
C GLN A 198 18.17 8.04 14.87
N PRO A 199 17.68 7.36 13.82
CA PRO A 199 18.45 7.20 12.60
C PRO A 199 18.69 8.54 11.90
N ASP A 200 19.84 8.68 11.25
CA ASP A 200 20.15 9.81 10.38
C ASP A 200 19.36 9.74 9.05
N GLU A 201 19.59 10.70 8.16
CA GLU A 201 18.95 10.73 6.84
C GLU A 201 19.19 9.48 6.00
N ASN A 202 20.35 8.82 6.17
CA ASN A 202 20.70 7.58 5.49
C ASN A 202 20.13 6.33 6.17
N GLY A 203 19.45 6.50 7.31
CA GLY A 203 18.84 5.40 8.06
C GLY A 203 19.76 4.76 9.10
N LYS A 204 20.96 5.31 9.32
CA LYS A 204 21.91 4.75 10.28
C LYS A 204 21.59 5.22 11.69
N PRO A 205 21.50 4.32 12.68
CA PRO A 205 21.19 4.70 14.05
C PRO A 205 22.30 5.59 14.63
N THR A 206 21.93 6.77 15.15
CA THR A 206 22.88 7.67 15.80
C THR A 206 23.03 7.38 17.30
N ASN A 207 22.02 6.76 17.92
CA ASN A 207 22.08 6.34 19.32
C ASN A 207 22.72 4.95 19.47
N LEU A 208 24.05 4.91 19.51
CA LEU A 208 24.81 3.66 19.65
C LEU A 208 24.57 2.94 20.98
N ALA A 209 24.14 3.65 22.02
CA ALA A 209 23.81 3.04 23.30
C ALA A 209 22.52 2.20 23.21
N ALA A 210 21.53 2.63 22.40
CA ALA A 210 20.37 1.82 22.09
C ALA A 210 20.77 0.59 21.25
N VAL A 211 21.63 0.78 20.24
CA VAL A 211 22.13 -0.33 19.40
C VAL A 211 22.83 -1.40 20.24
N ALA A 212 23.67 -1.00 21.21
CA ALA A 212 24.38 -1.93 22.08
C ALA A 212 23.46 -2.78 22.97
N LYS A 213 22.21 -2.34 23.21
CA LYS A 213 21.22 -3.06 24.00
C LYS A 213 20.39 -4.05 23.20
N ILE A 214 20.50 -4.07 21.87
CA ILE A 214 19.71 -4.96 21.00
C ILE A 214 20.04 -6.42 21.34
N LYS A 215 19.00 -7.18 21.70
CA LYS A 215 19.07 -8.61 21.91
C LYS A 215 19.25 -9.31 20.57
N LYS A 216 20.19 -10.24 20.53
CA LYS A 216 20.53 -11.05 19.36
C LYS A 216 20.38 -12.53 19.69
N ALA A 217 19.92 -13.30 18.71
CA ALA A 217 19.97 -14.76 18.77
C ALA A 217 21.42 -15.26 18.66
N ASP A 218 21.64 -16.55 18.91
CA ASP A 218 22.97 -17.17 18.91
C ASP A 218 23.75 -17.00 17.59
N ASN A 219 23.03 -16.86 16.48
CA ASN A 219 23.60 -16.60 15.16
C ASN A 219 23.85 -15.10 14.89
N GLY A 220 23.75 -14.24 15.90
CA GLY A 220 23.96 -12.79 15.79
C GLY A 220 22.77 -12.02 15.21
N ARG A 221 21.67 -12.68 14.84
CA ARG A 221 20.47 -12.02 14.30
C ARG A 221 19.74 -11.19 15.37
N PRO A 222 19.51 -9.89 15.16
CA PRO A 222 18.63 -9.08 16.00
C PRO A 222 17.22 -9.67 16.11
N ILE A 223 16.69 -9.72 17.33
CA ILE A 223 15.35 -10.26 17.57
C ILE A 223 14.33 -9.13 17.37
N LEU A 224 13.42 -9.31 16.41
CA LEU A 224 12.28 -8.40 16.23
C LEU A 224 11.23 -8.68 17.30
N HIS A 225 10.75 -7.64 17.96
CA HIS A 225 9.77 -7.78 19.03
C HIS A 225 8.38 -8.15 18.47
N THR A 226 7.75 -9.15 19.07
CA THR A 226 6.50 -9.78 18.58
C THR A 226 5.28 -8.86 18.57
N SER A 227 5.27 -7.82 19.41
CA SER A 227 4.22 -6.78 19.39
C SER A 227 4.28 -5.87 18.15
N SER A 228 5.37 -5.92 17.38
CA SER A 228 5.59 -5.06 16.21
C SER A 228 5.83 -5.82 14.91
N TRP A 229 6.21 -7.11 14.98
CA TRP A 229 6.53 -7.93 13.82
C TRP A 229 5.98 -9.36 13.98
N PRO A 230 5.40 -9.98 12.91
CA PRO A 230 5.31 -9.50 11.53
C PRO A 230 4.30 -8.38 11.32
N ASN A 231 4.64 -7.42 10.45
CA ASN A 231 3.76 -6.31 10.11
C ASN A 231 3.88 -5.88 8.65
N THR A 232 2.72 -5.67 8.03
CA THR A 232 2.59 -5.21 6.63
C THR A 232 1.59 -4.07 6.50
N GLY A 233 1.31 -3.37 7.61
CA GLY A 233 0.42 -2.22 7.57
C GLY A 233 1.04 -1.10 6.74
N ILE A 234 0.19 -0.38 6.01
CA ILE A 234 0.62 0.48 4.91
C ILE A 234 1.58 1.58 5.36
N GLY A 235 1.37 2.15 6.55
CA GLY A 235 2.19 3.21 7.16
C GLY A 235 3.13 2.72 8.28
N ARG A 236 3.62 1.48 8.20
CA ARG A 236 4.63 0.92 9.11
C ARG A 236 5.81 1.88 9.30
N ILE A 237 6.25 2.12 10.54
CA ILE A 237 7.39 2.99 10.81
C ILE A 237 8.63 2.10 10.98
N ASN A 238 9.60 2.24 10.07
CA ASN A 238 10.77 1.36 9.98
C ASN A 238 11.93 1.84 10.87
N LEU A 239 12.86 0.93 11.17
CA LEU A 239 14.02 1.18 12.03
C LEU A 239 15.00 2.23 11.44
N ASP A 240 15.00 2.37 10.11
CA ASP A 240 15.79 3.33 9.35
C ASP A 240 15.13 4.72 9.20
N GLY A 241 13.98 4.93 9.88
CA GLY A 241 13.20 6.16 9.84
C GLY A 241 12.27 6.31 8.63
N SER A 242 12.32 5.38 7.67
CA SER A 242 11.43 5.43 6.52
C SER A 242 9.99 5.05 6.87
N LEU A 243 9.04 5.61 6.13
CA LEU A 243 7.62 5.45 6.39
C LEU A 243 6.96 4.54 5.36
N GLY A 244 6.32 3.50 5.89
CA GLY A 244 5.42 2.59 5.20
C GLY A 244 6.02 1.25 4.77
N SER A 245 5.17 0.46 4.12
CA SER A 245 5.50 -0.89 3.63
C SER A 245 5.08 -1.02 2.17
N CYS A 246 6.05 -1.00 1.25
CA CYS A 246 5.83 -1.20 -0.19
C CYS A 246 5.18 -2.56 -0.51
N SER A 247 5.34 -3.56 0.36
CA SER A 247 4.71 -4.88 0.21
C SER A 247 3.24 -4.95 0.62
N ALA A 248 2.62 -3.82 1.00
CA ALA A 248 1.22 -3.81 1.42
C ALA A 248 0.25 -4.09 0.26
N CYS A 249 0.60 -3.69 -0.98
CA CYS A 249 -0.27 -3.86 -2.14
C CYS A 249 0.16 -4.94 -3.13
N HIS A 250 1.46 -5.02 -3.43
CA HIS A 250 2.06 -6.09 -4.21
C HIS A 250 3.00 -6.86 -3.28
N SER A 251 2.42 -7.84 -2.59
CA SER A 251 3.08 -8.55 -1.50
C SER A 251 4.40 -9.21 -1.91
N ARG A 252 5.28 -9.39 -0.93
CA ARG A 252 6.47 -10.23 -1.09
C ARG A 252 6.08 -11.71 -1.32
N HIS A 253 6.83 -12.51 -2.07
CA HIS A 253 8.05 -12.19 -2.82
C HIS A 253 7.80 -12.17 -4.35
N ASP A 254 6.53 -12.22 -4.79
CA ASP A 254 6.18 -12.10 -6.20
C ASP A 254 6.15 -10.64 -6.67
N PHE A 255 5.82 -9.70 -5.77
CA PHE A 255 5.75 -8.25 -6.02
C PHE A 255 4.94 -7.90 -7.28
N SER A 256 3.92 -8.71 -7.58
CA SER A 256 3.23 -8.65 -8.86
C SER A 256 2.29 -7.43 -8.95
N PRO A 257 2.37 -6.61 -10.01
CA PRO A 257 1.44 -5.51 -10.23
C PRO A 257 0.00 -6.01 -10.43
N ARG A 258 -0.21 -7.23 -10.95
CA ARG A 258 -1.53 -7.88 -11.00
C ARG A 258 -2.17 -7.97 -9.63
N ARG A 259 -1.40 -8.19 -8.56
CA ARG A 259 -1.94 -8.22 -7.19
C ARG A 259 -2.35 -6.83 -6.71
N ALA A 260 -1.54 -5.81 -6.99
CA ALA A 260 -1.87 -4.43 -6.66
C ALA A 260 -3.09 -3.89 -7.44
N ARG A 261 -3.31 -4.38 -8.68
CA ARG A 261 -4.45 -4.01 -9.52
C ARG A 261 -5.76 -4.71 -9.13
N GLN A 262 -5.72 -5.69 -8.23
CA GLN A 262 -6.89 -6.45 -7.79
C GLN A 262 -7.59 -5.78 -6.59
N PRO A 263 -8.92 -5.59 -6.64
CA PRO A 263 -9.70 -5.05 -5.52
C PRO A 263 -9.54 -5.84 -4.21
N GLU A 264 -9.31 -7.16 -4.31
CA GLU A 264 -9.13 -8.06 -3.15
C GLU A 264 -7.97 -7.60 -2.27
N ASN A 265 -6.91 -7.07 -2.87
CA ASN A 265 -5.76 -6.61 -2.11
C ASN A 265 -6.07 -5.32 -1.30
N CYS A 266 -6.86 -4.40 -1.86
CA CYS A 266 -7.30 -3.20 -1.16
C CYS A 266 -8.24 -3.56 0.02
N GLY A 267 -9.09 -4.57 -0.19
CA GLY A 267 -10.05 -5.08 0.79
C GLY A 267 -9.43 -5.73 2.03
N LYS A 268 -8.10 -5.91 2.10
CA LYS A 268 -7.42 -6.26 3.35
C LYS A 268 -7.62 -5.19 4.44
N CYS A 269 -7.68 -3.91 4.03
CA CYS A 269 -7.77 -2.76 4.94
C CYS A 269 -9.00 -1.88 4.69
N HIS A 270 -9.47 -1.80 3.45
CA HIS A 270 -10.61 -0.96 3.05
C HIS A 270 -11.91 -1.76 3.09
N LEU A 271 -12.32 -2.14 4.30
CA LEU A 271 -13.48 -2.96 4.59
C LEU A 271 -14.09 -2.54 5.92
N GLY A 272 -15.23 -3.13 6.27
CA GLY A 272 -15.82 -2.98 7.60
C GLY A 272 -16.63 -1.71 7.77
N PRO A 273 -17.18 -1.49 8.97
CA PRO A 273 -18.21 -0.48 9.21
C PRO A 273 -17.71 0.97 9.13
N ASP A 274 -16.43 1.20 9.40
CA ASP A 274 -15.80 2.52 9.44
C ASP A 274 -15.46 3.05 8.04
N HIS A 275 -15.16 2.14 7.11
CA HIS A 275 -14.89 2.48 5.72
C HIS A 275 -15.12 1.28 4.75
N PRO A 276 -16.38 1.00 4.37
CA PRO A 276 -16.76 -0.21 3.63
C PRO A 276 -16.50 -0.11 2.12
N GLN A 277 -15.32 0.33 1.69
CA GLN A 277 -15.09 0.54 0.25
C GLN A 277 -15.08 -0.77 -0.55
N LYS A 278 -14.60 -1.88 0.03
CA LYS A 278 -14.60 -3.18 -0.64
C LYS A 278 -16.02 -3.67 -0.91
N GLU A 279 -16.87 -3.62 0.10
CA GLU A 279 -18.26 -4.04 0.06
C GLU A 279 -19.05 -3.19 -0.94
N ILE A 280 -18.88 -1.85 -0.87
CA ILE A 280 -19.50 -0.93 -1.83
C ILE A 280 -19.05 -1.24 -3.26
N PHE A 281 -17.76 -1.49 -3.48
CA PHE A 281 -17.25 -1.81 -4.81
C PHE A 281 -17.83 -3.13 -5.32
N GLU A 282 -17.79 -4.20 -4.53
CA GLU A 282 -18.25 -5.54 -4.93
C GLU A 282 -19.71 -5.56 -5.35
N GLU A 283 -20.56 -4.82 -4.62
CA GLU A 283 -22.00 -4.72 -4.88
C GLU A 283 -22.35 -3.69 -5.97
N SER A 284 -21.40 -2.86 -6.36
CA SER A 284 -21.58 -1.93 -7.48
C SER A 284 -21.59 -2.65 -8.83
N LYS A 285 -22.16 -2.00 -9.85
CA LYS A 285 -22.07 -2.49 -11.23
C LYS A 285 -20.63 -2.58 -11.75
N HIS A 286 -19.71 -1.77 -11.22
CA HIS A 286 -18.29 -1.89 -11.55
C HIS A 286 -17.68 -3.17 -10.98
N GLY A 287 -17.97 -3.53 -9.72
CA GLY A 287 -17.47 -4.76 -9.11
C GLY A 287 -18.07 -6.02 -9.75
N VAL A 288 -19.35 -5.97 -10.12
CA VAL A 288 -19.99 -7.05 -10.90
C VAL A 288 -19.31 -7.22 -12.26
N ALA A 289 -19.10 -6.13 -13.01
CA ALA A 289 -18.43 -6.18 -14.32
C ALA A 289 -16.96 -6.64 -14.19
N TYR A 290 -16.24 -6.20 -13.16
CA TYR A 290 -14.88 -6.64 -12.89
C TYR A 290 -14.83 -8.16 -12.67
N ARG A 291 -15.72 -8.71 -11.84
CA ARG A 291 -15.78 -10.16 -11.58
C ARG A 291 -16.05 -10.98 -12.85
N ASP A 292 -16.92 -10.49 -13.72
CA ASP A 292 -17.26 -11.13 -15.00
C ASP A 292 -16.11 -11.03 -16.03
N LEU A 293 -15.45 -9.87 -16.10
CA LEU A 293 -14.52 -9.54 -17.19
C LEU A 293 -13.05 -9.60 -16.81
N LYS A 294 -12.71 -10.00 -15.58
CA LYS A 294 -11.33 -10.03 -15.04
C LYS A 294 -10.32 -10.67 -15.99
N GLU A 295 -10.66 -11.82 -16.56
CA GLU A 295 -9.78 -12.58 -17.47
C GLU A 295 -9.48 -11.84 -18.78
N HIS A 296 -10.29 -10.85 -19.16
CA HIS A 296 -10.10 -10.02 -20.35
C HIS A 296 -9.29 -8.74 -20.09
N MET A 297 -8.95 -8.45 -18.83
CA MET A 297 -8.31 -7.18 -18.44
C MET A 297 -6.78 -7.26 -18.41
N ASN A 298 -6.19 -8.44 -18.63
CA ASN A 298 -4.74 -8.67 -18.63
C ASN A 298 -4.02 -7.95 -17.47
N LEU A 299 -4.42 -8.27 -16.23
CA LEU A 299 -3.97 -7.55 -15.04
C LEU A 299 -2.45 -7.61 -14.81
N ASP A 300 -1.73 -8.53 -15.44
CA ASP A 300 -0.27 -8.68 -15.32
C ASP A 300 0.51 -7.96 -16.44
N ALA A 301 -0.18 -7.28 -17.35
CA ALA A 301 0.45 -6.55 -18.44
C ALA A 301 1.45 -5.50 -17.94
N HIS A 302 2.56 -5.33 -18.69
CA HIS A 302 3.56 -4.31 -18.38
C HIS A 302 2.95 -2.91 -18.39
N ASN A 303 2.26 -2.56 -19.48
CA ASN A 303 1.40 -1.38 -19.57
C ASN A 303 -0.03 -1.76 -19.18
N TRP A 304 -0.68 -0.89 -18.40
CA TRP A 304 -2.06 -1.11 -17.97
C TRP A 304 -2.78 0.23 -17.82
N VAL A 305 -3.03 0.85 -18.97
CA VAL A 305 -3.58 2.20 -19.11
C VAL A 305 -5.05 2.13 -19.51
N LEU A 306 -5.93 2.73 -18.69
CA LEU A 306 -7.36 2.79 -18.99
C LEU A 306 -7.59 3.59 -20.29
N GLY A 307 -8.39 3.02 -21.19
CA GLY A 307 -8.71 3.63 -22.49
C GLY A 307 -7.71 3.31 -23.60
N GLU A 308 -6.60 2.63 -23.29
CA GLU A 308 -5.63 2.13 -24.28
C GLU A 308 -5.53 0.60 -24.20
N ASP A 309 -5.15 0.09 -23.03
CA ASP A 309 -4.89 -1.34 -22.82
C ASP A 309 -6.15 -2.10 -22.37
N TYR A 310 -7.05 -1.43 -21.64
CA TYR A 310 -8.30 -2.02 -21.16
C TYR A 310 -9.42 -0.98 -21.00
N THR A 311 -10.67 -1.45 -21.08
CA THR A 311 -11.90 -0.64 -20.91
C THR A 311 -13.07 -1.43 -20.30
N GLN A 312 -12.87 -2.72 -20.00
CA GLN A 312 -13.91 -3.68 -19.63
C GLN A 312 -14.60 -3.32 -18.30
N ALA A 313 -13.81 -3.01 -17.27
CA ALA A 313 -14.30 -2.59 -15.96
C ALA A 313 -13.20 -1.82 -15.19
N PRO A 314 -13.56 -0.89 -14.30
CA PRO A 314 -12.59 -0.28 -13.39
C PRO A 314 -12.37 -1.14 -12.14
N THR A 315 -11.18 -1.02 -11.56
CA THR A 315 -10.82 -1.55 -10.23
C THR A 315 -10.55 -0.38 -9.26
N CYS A 316 -10.25 -0.69 -8.00
CA CYS A 316 -9.75 0.29 -7.04
C CYS A 316 -8.51 1.03 -7.59
N ALA A 317 -7.54 0.27 -8.13
CA ALA A 317 -6.33 0.81 -8.72
C ALA A 317 -6.62 1.69 -9.94
N THR A 318 -7.51 1.25 -10.84
CA THR A 318 -7.94 2.03 -12.02
C THR A 318 -8.33 3.45 -11.64
N CYS A 319 -9.18 3.58 -10.62
CA CYS A 319 -9.72 4.87 -10.21
C CYS A 319 -8.71 5.70 -9.42
N HIS A 320 -7.94 5.08 -8.51
CA HIS A 320 -7.16 5.83 -7.53
C HIS A 320 -5.67 5.97 -7.85
N MET A 321 -5.08 5.10 -8.67
CA MET A 321 -3.62 5.04 -8.82
C MET A 321 -3.16 4.87 -10.27
N SER A 322 -3.82 4.03 -11.05
CA SER A 322 -3.38 3.67 -12.41
C SER A 322 -3.52 4.83 -13.40
N GLY A 323 -2.69 4.79 -14.44
CA GLY A 323 -2.73 5.74 -15.55
C GLY A 323 -3.89 5.51 -16.49
N HIS A 324 -4.21 6.54 -17.26
CA HIS A 324 -5.27 6.54 -18.27
C HIS A 324 -4.87 7.42 -19.46
N SER A 325 -5.45 7.21 -20.64
CA SER A 325 -5.01 7.93 -21.85
C SER A 325 -5.09 9.46 -21.69
N ARG A 326 -6.12 9.95 -20.99
CA ARG A 326 -6.30 11.40 -20.71
C ARG A 326 -5.26 12.03 -19.77
N ASN A 327 -4.43 11.26 -19.06
CA ASN A 327 -3.30 11.78 -18.25
C ASN A 327 -1.93 11.36 -18.81
N GLY A 328 -1.89 10.84 -20.03
CA GLY A 328 -0.67 10.33 -20.65
C GLY A 328 -0.17 9.03 -20.03
N GLY A 329 -1.07 8.20 -19.49
CA GLY A 329 -0.72 6.89 -18.93
C GLY A 329 0.02 6.94 -17.60
N LYS A 330 0.06 8.09 -16.92
CA LYS A 330 0.82 8.27 -15.67
C LYS A 330 0.14 7.59 -14.48
N VAL A 331 0.86 6.67 -13.86
CA VAL A 331 0.52 6.03 -12.58
C VAL A 331 0.99 6.94 -11.43
N THR A 332 0.30 6.90 -10.30
CA THR A 332 0.70 7.56 -9.05
C THR A 332 0.65 6.57 -7.88
N HIS A 333 1.60 6.67 -6.96
CA HIS A 333 1.59 5.98 -5.66
C HIS A 333 0.99 6.82 -4.52
N ASP A 334 0.47 8.02 -4.81
CA ASP A 334 -0.36 8.81 -3.90
C ASP A 334 -1.84 8.79 -4.32
N PRO A 335 -2.67 7.91 -3.75
CA PRO A 335 -4.10 7.88 -4.08
C PRO A 335 -4.83 9.17 -3.66
N GLY A 336 -4.24 10.00 -2.80
CA GLY A 336 -4.75 11.30 -2.36
C GLY A 336 -4.82 12.35 -3.46
N GLU A 337 -4.18 12.13 -4.61
CA GLU A 337 -4.24 13.03 -5.76
C GLU A 337 -5.64 13.08 -6.41
N ARG A 338 -6.51 12.09 -6.16
CA ARG A 338 -7.85 12.01 -6.77
C ARG A 338 -9.00 12.06 -5.76
N ILE A 339 -8.72 12.39 -4.50
CA ILE A 339 -9.72 12.40 -3.41
C ILE A 339 -10.22 13.83 -3.17
N SER A 340 -11.48 14.13 -3.49
CA SER A 340 -12.05 15.47 -3.28
C SER A 340 -12.63 15.69 -1.87
N TRP A 341 -12.94 14.62 -1.14
CA TRP A 341 -13.55 14.68 0.20
C TRP A 341 -12.80 13.75 1.16
N SER A 342 -12.56 14.21 2.38
CA SER A 342 -12.22 13.35 3.51
C SER A 342 -13.48 13.03 4.28
N ASN A 343 -13.90 11.76 4.22
CA ASN A 343 -15.07 11.24 4.94
C ASN A 343 -14.69 10.59 6.28
N ARG A 344 -13.41 10.59 6.63
CA ARG A 344 -12.89 10.08 7.90
C ARG A 344 -13.37 10.88 9.12
N PRO A 345 -13.31 12.23 9.14
CA PRO A 345 -13.80 12.98 10.29
C PRO A 345 -15.33 12.87 10.42
N PRO A 346 -15.88 13.02 11.65
CA PRO A 346 -17.33 12.97 11.86
C PRO A 346 -18.10 13.91 10.93
N VAL A 347 -17.57 15.12 10.73
CA VAL A 347 -18.04 16.05 9.68
C VAL A 347 -17.06 15.97 8.51
N SER A 348 -17.54 15.47 7.38
CA SER A 348 -16.74 15.33 6.16
C SER A 348 -16.27 16.70 5.66
N VAL A 349 -15.02 16.78 5.18
CA VAL A 349 -14.40 18.04 4.74
C VAL A 349 -13.81 17.92 3.34
N ALA A 350 -13.87 19.02 2.59
CA ALA A 350 -13.25 19.08 1.28
C ALA A 350 -11.72 18.97 1.39
N MET A 351 -11.10 18.26 0.45
CA MET A 351 -9.65 17.97 0.44
C MET A 351 -8.83 19.09 -0.20
N ASP A 352 -8.98 20.31 0.31
CA ASP A 352 -7.99 21.36 0.06
C ASP A 352 -6.77 21.13 0.93
N THR A 353 -5.62 21.00 0.30
CA THR A 353 -4.37 20.62 0.98
C THR A 353 -3.27 21.65 0.77
N ASP A 354 -2.48 21.89 1.82
CA ASP A 354 -1.27 22.70 1.75
C ASP A 354 -0.12 21.96 1.05
N ILE A 355 1.03 22.62 0.92
CA ILE A 355 2.24 22.05 0.30
C ILE A 355 2.76 20.78 0.99
N THR A 356 2.34 20.53 2.23
CA THR A 356 2.72 19.34 3.01
C THR A 356 1.68 18.22 2.92
N GLY A 357 0.60 18.44 2.17
CA GLY A 357 -0.51 17.50 2.00
C GLY A 357 -1.52 17.51 3.16
N LYS A 358 -1.43 18.48 4.09
CA LYS A 358 -2.38 18.60 5.21
C LYS A 358 -3.61 19.39 4.80
N ILE A 359 -4.77 18.99 5.30
CA ILE A 359 -6.03 19.70 5.04
C ILE A 359 -5.94 21.12 5.60
N VAL A 360 -6.18 22.11 4.75
CA VAL A 360 -6.26 23.51 5.15
C VAL A 360 -7.47 23.70 6.06
N LYS A 361 -7.24 24.15 7.29
CA LYS A 361 -8.30 24.39 8.30
C LYS A 361 -8.75 25.84 8.40
N GLU A 362 -8.08 26.76 7.71
CA GLU A 362 -8.46 28.17 7.67
C GLU A 362 -9.91 28.33 7.16
N THR A 363 -10.68 29.14 7.88
CA THR A 363 -12.11 29.37 7.66
C THR A 363 -12.39 30.65 6.90
N ASP A 364 -11.50 31.66 6.98
CA ASP A 364 -11.61 32.85 6.16
C ASP A 364 -11.34 32.50 4.68
N PRO A 365 -12.27 32.75 3.75
CA PRO A 365 -12.10 32.31 2.36
C PRO A 365 -10.87 32.88 1.67
N ALA A 366 -10.52 34.14 1.94
CA ALA A 366 -9.42 34.82 1.28
C ALA A 366 -8.06 34.36 1.81
N ALA A 367 -7.93 34.14 3.11
CA ALA A 367 -6.76 33.56 3.74
C ALA A 367 -6.60 32.08 3.36
N ARG A 368 -7.71 31.32 3.38
CA ARG A 368 -7.75 29.90 2.99
C ARG A 368 -7.18 29.70 1.60
N GLN A 369 -7.64 30.49 0.61
CA GLN A 369 -7.21 30.34 -0.78
C GLN A 369 -5.68 30.48 -0.96
N LYS A 370 -5.02 31.27 -0.12
CA LYS A 370 -3.55 31.47 -0.18
C LYS A 370 -2.76 30.26 0.34
N LEU A 371 -3.39 29.40 1.12
CA LEU A 371 -2.78 28.22 1.72
C LEU A 371 -2.98 26.95 0.89
N ILE A 372 -3.95 26.96 -0.05
CA ILE A 372 -4.27 25.81 -0.89
C ILE A 372 -3.15 25.62 -1.93
N HIS A 373 -2.46 24.49 -1.84
CA HIS A 373 -1.54 24.01 -2.86
C HIS A 373 -2.25 23.06 -3.85
N SER A 374 -3.09 22.17 -3.35
CA SER A 374 -3.91 21.25 -4.17
C SER A 374 -5.36 21.31 -3.73
N SER A 375 -6.23 21.76 -4.63
CA SER A 375 -7.66 22.01 -4.35
C SER A 375 -8.51 20.75 -4.51
N TRP A 376 -9.63 20.68 -3.78
CA TRP A 376 -10.57 19.58 -3.95
C TRP A 376 -11.17 19.53 -5.36
N GLN A 377 -11.32 20.67 -6.03
CA GLN A 377 -11.84 20.76 -7.39
C GLN A 377 -10.88 20.12 -8.39
N ASP A 378 -9.58 20.38 -8.28
CA ASP A 378 -8.58 19.77 -9.17
C ASP A 378 -8.55 18.25 -8.97
N LYS A 379 -8.58 17.79 -7.71
CA LYS A 379 -8.67 16.36 -7.37
C LYS A 379 -9.95 15.72 -7.93
N ARG A 380 -11.08 16.43 -7.84
CA ARG A 380 -12.35 16.00 -8.45
C ARG A 380 -12.23 15.90 -9.97
N GLN A 381 -11.62 16.88 -10.63
CA GLN A 381 -11.44 16.85 -12.07
C GLN A 381 -10.52 15.71 -12.50
N ALA A 382 -9.43 15.45 -11.76
CA ALA A 382 -8.56 14.31 -11.99
C ALA A 382 -9.34 12.98 -11.95
N MET A 383 -10.20 12.79 -10.94
CA MET A 383 -11.05 11.60 -10.89
C MET A 383 -12.09 11.56 -12.02
N LYS A 384 -12.71 12.69 -12.38
CA LYS A 384 -13.65 12.75 -13.51
C LYS A 384 -13.01 12.33 -14.82
N GLN A 385 -11.73 12.64 -15.05
CA GLN A 385 -11.02 12.19 -16.25
C GLN A 385 -10.98 10.67 -16.36
N VAL A 386 -10.87 9.93 -15.24
CA VAL A 386 -11.00 8.47 -15.25
C VAL A 386 -12.37 8.05 -15.76
N CYS A 387 -13.44 8.62 -15.20
CA CYS A 387 -14.83 8.28 -15.55
C CYS A 387 -15.16 8.53 -17.04
N LEU A 388 -14.57 9.58 -17.62
CA LEU A 388 -14.82 10.02 -19.01
C LEU A 388 -14.24 9.10 -20.10
N HIS A 389 -13.61 7.97 -19.74
CA HIS A 389 -13.27 6.92 -20.71
C HIS A 389 -14.47 6.03 -21.04
N CYS A 390 -15.45 5.94 -20.14
CA CYS A 390 -16.61 5.04 -20.28
C CYS A 390 -17.95 5.77 -20.22
N HIS A 391 -18.01 6.94 -19.57
CA HIS A 391 -19.25 7.68 -19.34
C HIS A 391 -19.24 9.06 -19.98
N THR A 392 -20.44 9.54 -20.32
CA THR A 392 -20.63 10.90 -20.81
C THR A 392 -20.47 11.91 -19.68
N GLU A 393 -20.09 13.14 -20.02
CA GLU A 393 -19.88 14.21 -19.05
C GLU A 393 -21.12 14.48 -18.18
N ASN A 394 -22.32 14.46 -18.78
CA ASN A 394 -23.58 14.65 -18.04
C ASN A 394 -23.79 13.56 -16.98
N TYR A 395 -23.49 12.29 -17.31
CA TYR A 395 -23.59 11.19 -16.35
C TYR A 395 -22.62 11.38 -15.19
N VAL A 396 -21.36 11.69 -15.50
CA VAL A 396 -20.30 11.92 -14.51
C VAL A 396 -20.64 13.10 -13.59
N ASN A 397 -21.09 14.22 -14.15
CA ASN A 397 -21.47 15.40 -13.38
C ASN A 397 -22.69 15.12 -12.48
N ALA A 398 -23.69 14.39 -12.98
CA ALA A 398 -24.86 14.01 -12.19
C ALA A 398 -24.51 13.05 -11.03
N PHE A 399 -23.62 12.09 -11.26
CA PHE A 399 -23.14 11.19 -10.20
C PHE A 399 -22.48 11.98 -9.07
N TYR A 400 -21.56 12.88 -9.42
CA TYR A 400 -20.84 13.66 -8.43
C TYR A 400 -21.72 14.68 -7.71
N LYS A 401 -22.73 15.24 -8.38
CA LYS A 401 -23.73 16.08 -7.71
C LYS A 401 -24.50 15.31 -6.63
N GLN A 402 -24.93 14.09 -6.94
CA GLN A 402 -25.61 13.22 -5.96
C GLN A 402 -24.69 12.86 -4.78
N TYR A 403 -23.43 12.57 -5.06
CA TYR A 403 -22.45 12.30 -4.01
C TYR A 403 -22.24 13.52 -3.09
N ASP A 404 -22.05 14.71 -3.67
CA ASP A 404 -21.88 15.95 -2.90
C ASP A 404 -23.13 16.27 -2.06
N ASP A 405 -24.34 16.10 -2.63
CA ASP A 405 -25.59 16.28 -1.90
C ASP A 405 -25.74 15.29 -0.73
N PHE A 406 -25.31 14.03 -0.92
CA PHE A 406 -25.32 13.04 0.15
C PHE A 406 -24.37 13.41 1.29
N VAL A 407 -23.15 13.84 0.98
CA VAL A 407 -22.18 14.31 1.98
C VAL A 407 -22.71 15.51 2.75
N VAL A 408 -23.30 16.49 2.05
CA VAL A 408 -23.91 17.66 2.70
C VAL A 408 -25.09 17.25 3.59
N ASN A 409 -25.98 16.38 3.10
CA ASN A 409 -27.09 15.87 3.90
C ASN A 409 -26.59 15.14 5.17
N TYR A 410 -25.58 14.28 5.04
CA TYR A 410 -24.96 13.61 6.19
C TYR A 410 -24.42 14.63 7.21
N ASN A 411 -23.62 15.58 6.73
CA ASN A 411 -23.00 16.61 7.55
C ASN A 411 -24.02 17.47 8.31
N GLU A 412 -25.03 18.01 7.61
CA GLU A 412 -25.99 18.95 8.20
C GLU A 412 -27.06 18.24 9.04
N LYS A 413 -27.54 17.08 8.61
CA LYS A 413 -28.67 16.40 9.27
C LYS A 413 -28.24 15.50 10.43
N PHE A 414 -27.05 14.91 10.37
CA PHE A 414 -26.63 13.89 11.33
C PHE A 414 -25.37 14.30 12.07
N ALA A 415 -24.27 14.57 11.36
CA ALA A 415 -22.97 14.76 12.00
C ALA A 415 -22.90 16.01 12.89
N LYS A 416 -23.27 17.19 12.36
CA LYS A 416 -23.23 18.44 13.14
C LYS A 416 -24.22 18.43 14.32
N PRO A 417 -25.48 18.00 14.16
CA PRO A 417 -26.38 17.86 15.31
C PRO A 417 -25.88 16.84 16.34
N GLY A 418 -25.37 15.69 15.91
CA GLY A 418 -24.78 14.69 16.82
C GLY A 418 -23.61 15.27 17.63
N GLN A 419 -22.70 15.98 16.97
CA GLN A 419 -21.61 16.69 17.66
C GLN A 419 -22.10 17.73 18.66
N GLN A 420 -23.16 18.47 18.34
CA GLN A 420 -23.76 19.45 19.26
C GLN A 420 -24.37 18.78 20.50
N ILE A 421 -25.02 17.63 20.32
CA ILE A 421 -25.58 16.83 21.43
C ILE A 421 -24.44 16.33 22.33
N MET A 422 -23.41 15.69 21.77
CA MET A 422 -22.28 15.20 22.55
C MET A 422 -21.54 16.34 23.27
N ALA A 423 -21.35 17.48 22.60
CA ALA A 423 -20.76 18.67 23.22
C ALA A 423 -21.62 19.22 24.38
N ALA A 424 -22.95 19.24 24.22
CA ALA A 424 -23.86 19.68 25.28
C ALA A 424 -23.83 18.72 26.48
N LEU A 425 -23.79 17.41 26.26
CA LEU A 425 -23.69 16.43 27.34
C LEU A 425 -22.38 16.61 28.13
N LYS A 426 -21.24 16.76 27.43
CA LYS A 426 -19.94 17.05 28.07
C LYS A 426 -19.97 18.38 28.84
N ALA A 427 -20.55 19.43 28.26
CA ALA A 427 -20.63 20.75 28.90
C ALA A 427 -21.53 20.78 30.15
N ASN A 428 -22.51 19.89 30.25
CA ASN A 428 -23.41 19.76 31.40
C ASN A 428 -22.96 18.66 32.38
N GLU A 429 -21.74 18.14 32.24
CA GLU A 429 -21.19 17.07 33.08
C GLU A 429 -22.09 15.82 33.12
N MET A 430 -22.81 15.57 32.03
CA MET A 430 -23.67 14.39 31.84
C MET A 430 -22.93 13.20 31.23
N LEU A 431 -21.67 13.41 30.83
CA LEU A 431 -20.74 12.36 30.44
C LEU A 431 -19.53 12.37 31.37
N THR A 432 -18.92 11.21 31.55
CA THR A 432 -17.65 11.13 32.26
C THR A 432 -16.53 11.79 31.45
N LYS A 433 -15.34 11.88 32.06
CA LYS A 433 -14.13 12.38 31.38
C LYS A 433 -13.44 11.30 30.55
N VAL A 434 -13.82 10.03 30.74
CA VAL A 434 -13.27 8.90 30.01
C VAL A 434 -14.07 8.78 28.73
N ASP A 435 -13.42 8.82 27.58
CA ASP A 435 -14.13 8.59 26.33
C ASP A 435 -14.44 7.09 26.18
N PHE A 436 -15.57 6.75 25.55
CA PHE A 436 -16.04 5.39 25.26
C PHE A 436 -16.35 4.51 26.49
N ASP A 437 -16.66 5.10 27.64
CA ASP A 437 -17.12 4.36 28.83
C ASP A 437 -18.64 4.34 28.99
N GLU A 438 -19.35 5.14 28.19
CA GLU A 438 -20.82 5.22 28.21
C GLU A 438 -21.44 4.78 26.88
N GLU A 439 -22.59 4.08 26.94
CA GLU A 439 -23.26 3.48 25.77
C GLU A 439 -23.50 4.49 24.65
N ILE A 440 -23.84 5.74 24.97
CA ILE A 440 -24.10 6.79 23.97
C ILE A 440 -22.86 7.20 23.17
N GLU A 441 -21.66 6.96 23.67
CA GLU A 441 -20.41 7.26 22.97
C GLU A 441 -20.06 6.23 21.89
N TRP A 442 -20.78 5.11 21.87
CA TRP A 442 -20.66 4.03 20.89
C TRP A 442 -21.68 4.10 19.75
N VAL A 443 -22.62 5.06 19.80
CA VAL A 443 -23.79 5.16 18.91
C VAL A 443 -23.60 6.19 17.80
#